data_AF-A0A2E2UDE4-F1
#
_entry.id   AF-A0A2E2UDE4-F1
#
_cell.length_a   1.000
_cell.length_b   1.000
_cell.length_c   1.000
_cell.angle_alpha   90.00
_cell.angle_beta   90.00
_cell.angle_gamma   90.00
#
_symmetry.space_group_name_H-M   'P 1'
#
loop_
_entity.id
_entity.type
_entity.pdbx_description
1 polymer ?
#
loop_
_entity_poly.entity_id
_entity_poly.type
_entity_poly.pdbx_seq_one_letter_code
_entity_poly.pdbx_strand_id
1 'polypeptide(L)'
;MKTFFILAILFLNDDVKADFLETEKLQVAAGIQYRSLLYKRGIITYEGFQATPIYSVNYENSSFLLAGSSLFYKRGFNRNWSFRTRLNIDSTEDNPLYITEEKEEERVRRDETSEWDSYFEYLTERGHYFRFQFSQDLQAHNGSYIELRGRIALADYLKKGQAQPLIQPAVFAALGAGSKEHNEYFYGSDSAGLNNIEYGFLITSPKVIDVFWPTLKITRFEILGEDNRAGNLVQEKDGFSFEALMAFRVW
;
A
#
# COMPACT_ATOMS: atom_id res chain seq x y z
N MET A 1 16.70 -16.27 -8.60
CA MET A 1 15.99 -15.46 -7.57
C MET A 1 16.62 -15.48 -6.17
N LYS A 2 17.20 -16.57 -5.65
CA LYS A 2 17.83 -16.57 -4.31
C LYS A 2 19.11 -15.71 -4.19
N THR A 3 19.76 -15.41 -5.30
CA THR A 3 21.08 -14.73 -5.33
C THR A 3 20.99 -13.19 -5.28
N PHE A 4 19.85 -12.61 -5.68
CA PHE A 4 19.70 -11.15 -5.75
C PHE A 4 19.41 -10.50 -4.40
N PHE A 5 18.72 -11.20 -3.49
CA PHE A 5 18.38 -10.68 -2.16
C PHE A 5 19.60 -10.56 -1.23
N ILE A 6 20.57 -11.45 -1.40
CA ILE A 6 21.85 -11.43 -0.67
C ILE A 6 22.73 -10.26 -1.16
N LEU A 7 22.65 -9.90 -2.45
CA LEU A 7 23.45 -8.79 -3.00
C LEU A 7 22.99 -7.42 -2.50
N ALA A 8 21.69 -7.20 -2.26
CA ALA A 8 21.19 -5.91 -1.74
C ALA A 8 21.66 -5.62 -0.31
N ILE A 9 21.94 -6.66 0.48
CA ILE A 9 22.41 -6.55 1.87
C ILE A 9 23.89 -6.12 1.93
N LEU A 10 24.68 -6.44 0.90
CA LEU A 10 26.11 -6.10 0.84
C LEU A 10 26.39 -4.61 0.60
N PHE A 11 25.40 -3.84 0.14
CA PHE A 11 25.50 -2.38 -0.08
C PHE A 11 25.02 -1.53 1.11
N LEU A 12 24.62 -2.17 2.20
CA LEU A 12 24.22 -1.46 3.41
C LEU A 12 25.47 -1.06 4.22
N ASN A 13 25.47 0.17 4.75
CA ASN A 13 26.54 0.72 5.60
C ASN A 13 26.82 -0.23 6.78
N ASP A 14 28.05 -0.25 7.29
CA ASP A 14 28.49 -1.13 8.38
C ASP A 14 27.66 -0.97 9.66
N ASP A 15 27.05 0.20 9.89
CA ASP A 15 26.07 0.42 10.96
C ASP A 15 24.81 -0.48 10.79
N VAL A 16 24.37 -0.70 9.55
CA VAL A 16 23.20 -1.54 9.23
C VAL A 16 23.53 -3.04 9.36
N LYS A 17 24.80 -3.41 9.16
CA LYS A 17 25.28 -4.79 9.38
C LYS A 17 25.41 -5.10 10.87
N ALA A 18 25.82 -4.12 11.68
CA ALA A 18 25.88 -4.24 13.13
C ALA A 18 24.48 -4.36 13.75
N ASP A 19 23.52 -3.55 13.31
CA ASP A 19 22.10 -3.65 13.70
C ASP A 19 21.45 -4.99 13.29
N PHE A 20 22.01 -5.72 12.33
CA PHE A 20 21.51 -7.03 11.91
C PHE A 20 21.92 -8.16 12.87
N LEU A 21 22.96 -7.96 13.68
CA LEU A 21 23.60 -9.02 14.47
C LEU A 21 23.26 -8.99 15.97
N GLU A 22 22.58 -7.94 16.46
CA GLU A 22 22.17 -7.84 17.86
C GLU A 22 20.64 -7.86 18.02
N THR A 23 20.16 -8.73 18.92
CA THR A 23 18.77 -8.97 19.37
C THR A 23 17.94 -9.97 18.55
N GLU A 24 17.83 -11.19 19.09
CA GLU A 24 17.15 -12.32 18.48
C GLU A 24 15.76 -12.57 19.11
N LYS A 25 14.67 -12.10 18.49
CA LYS A 25 13.33 -12.67 18.68
C LYS A 25 12.61 -12.82 17.35
N LEU A 26 12.38 -14.08 16.96
CA LEU A 26 11.52 -14.42 15.83
C LEU A 26 10.09 -13.96 16.12
N GLN A 27 9.51 -13.19 15.20
CA GLN A 27 8.09 -12.83 15.25
C GLN A 27 7.36 -13.41 14.05
N VAL A 28 6.27 -14.14 14.32
CA VAL A 28 5.43 -14.75 13.29
C VAL A 28 4.03 -14.15 13.38
N ALA A 29 3.51 -13.67 12.26
CA ALA A 29 2.12 -13.21 12.15
C ALA A 29 1.44 -13.86 10.95
N ALA A 30 0.14 -14.11 11.07
CA ALA A 30 -0.68 -14.62 9.99
C ALA A 30 -2.02 -13.89 9.95
N GLY A 31 -2.64 -13.83 8.79
CA GLY A 31 -3.88 -13.09 8.59
C GLY A 31 -4.47 -13.27 7.20
N ILE A 32 -5.53 -12.52 6.96
CA ILE A 32 -6.24 -12.46 5.69
C ILE A 32 -6.72 -11.03 5.45
N GLN A 33 -6.56 -10.56 4.23
CA GLN A 33 -7.10 -9.29 3.76
C GLN A 33 -8.20 -9.56 2.75
N TYR A 34 -9.40 -9.10 3.08
CA TYR A 34 -10.55 -9.11 2.19
C TYR A 34 -10.67 -7.75 1.51
N ARG A 35 -10.91 -7.74 0.20
CA ARG A 35 -11.23 -6.55 -0.60
C ARG A 35 -12.46 -6.83 -1.44
N SER A 36 -13.40 -5.90 -1.51
CA SER A 36 -14.59 -6.03 -2.38
C SER A 36 -14.29 -5.88 -3.86
N LEU A 37 -13.23 -5.15 -4.21
CA LEU A 37 -12.68 -4.96 -5.55
C LEU A 37 -11.20 -4.59 -5.43
N LEU A 38 -10.43 -4.75 -6.52
CA LEU A 38 -9.07 -4.23 -6.60
C LEU A 38 -9.06 -2.92 -7.37
N TYR A 39 -8.51 -1.90 -6.74
CA TYR A 39 -8.25 -0.61 -7.38
C TYR A 39 -6.85 -0.14 -7.04
N LYS A 40 -6.24 0.61 -7.96
CA LYS A 40 -4.94 1.28 -7.76
C LYS A 40 -5.08 2.70 -8.28
N ARG A 41 -4.78 3.69 -7.42
CA ARG A 41 -4.77 5.13 -7.77
C ARG A 41 -6.06 5.60 -8.46
N GLY A 42 -7.22 5.15 -7.95
CA GLY A 42 -8.53 5.52 -8.46
C GLY A 42 -9.04 4.73 -9.67
N ILE A 43 -8.25 3.81 -10.22
CA ILE A 43 -8.66 2.93 -11.32
C ILE A 43 -8.97 1.55 -10.77
N ILE A 44 -10.13 1.00 -11.13
CA ILE A 44 -10.47 -0.40 -10.85
C ILE A 44 -9.63 -1.28 -11.77
N THR A 45 -8.78 -2.12 -11.17
CA THR A 45 -7.90 -3.02 -11.91
C THR A 45 -8.51 -4.41 -12.06
N TYR A 46 -9.43 -4.78 -11.16
CA TYR A 46 -10.20 -6.03 -11.19
C TYR A 46 -11.52 -5.88 -10.43
N GLU A 47 -12.61 -6.27 -11.10
CA GLU A 47 -13.97 -6.31 -10.53
C GLU A 47 -14.22 -7.68 -9.89
N GLY A 48 -14.32 -7.70 -8.56
CA GLY A 48 -14.61 -8.91 -7.81
C GLY A 48 -13.92 -8.93 -6.46
N PHE A 49 -14.48 -9.72 -5.53
CA PHE A 49 -13.88 -9.82 -4.21
C PHE A 49 -12.56 -10.59 -4.27
N GLN A 50 -11.58 -10.17 -3.46
CA GLN A 50 -10.31 -10.86 -3.28
C GLN A 50 -10.09 -11.14 -1.80
N ALA A 51 -9.68 -12.36 -1.50
CA ALA A 51 -9.22 -12.76 -0.17
C ALA A 51 -7.74 -13.17 -0.25
N THR A 52 -6.87 -12.31 0.27
CA THR A 52 -5.41 -12.47 0.17
C THR A 52 -4.87 -12.95 1.52
N PRO A 53 -4.26 -14.15 1.59
CA PRO A 53 -3.58 -14.59 2.80
C PRO A 53 -2.36 -13.71 3.07
N ILE A 54 -2.13 -13.40 4.35
CA ILE A 54 -0.99 -12.61 4.81
C ILE A 54 -0.20 -13.47 5.79
N TYR A 55 1.11 -13.56 5.58
CA TYR A 55 2.03 -14.19 6.51
C TYR A 55 3.28 -13.33 6.67
N SER A 56 3.76 -13.22 7.90
CA SER A 56 5.00 -12.54 8.26
C SER A 56 5.87 -13.49 9.05
N VAL A 57 7.13 -13.59 8.65
CA VAL A 57 8.18 -14.18 9.47
C VAL A 57 9.29 -13.15 9.54
N ASN A 58 9.31 -12.38 10.63
CA ASN A 58 10.32 -11.34 10.82
C ASN A 58 11.35 -11.85 11.81
N TYR A 59 12.60 -11.86 11.35
CA TYR A 59 13.77 -11.96 12.22
C TYR A 59 14.19 -10.54 12.56
N GLU A 60 14.41 -10.23 13.84
CA GLU A 60 14.50 -8.88 14.42
C GLU A 60 15.53 -7.97 13.73
N ASN A 61 15.11 -7.31 12.66
CA ASN A 61 15.57 -5.98 12.33
C ASN A 61 14.32 -5.10 12.45
N SER A 62 14.30 -4.25 13.48
CA SER A 62 13.19 -3.33 13.77
C SER A 62 12.85 -2.40 12.60
N SER A 63 13.75 -2.32 11.61
CA SER A 63 13.52 -1.59 10.39
C SER A 63 12.68 -2.36 9.39
N PHE A 64 12.68 -3.70 9.37
CA PHE A 64 11.77 -4.43 8.47
C PHE A 64 10.39 -4.59 9.10
N LEU A 65 9.38 -4.05 8.43
CA LEU A 65 7.99 -4.06 8.87
C LEU A 65 7.13 -4.74 7.81
N LEU A 66 6.40 -5.78 8.18
CA LEU A 66 5.29 -6.24 7.36
C LEU A 66 4.06 -5.39 7.67
N ALA A 67 3.44 -4.84 6.62
CA ALA A 67 2.19 -4.12 6.75
C ALA A 67 1.23 -4.51 5.61
N GLY A 68 0.07 -5.09 5.97
CA GLY A 68 -0.78 -5.79 5.02
C GLY A 68 -0.03 -6.98 4.40
N SER A 69 -0.06 -7.09 3.07
CA SER A 69 0.63 -8.13 2.29
C SER A 69 2.04 -7.72 1.81
N SER A 70 2.64 -6.66 2.35
CA SER A 70 3.89 -6.10 1.86
C SER A 70 4.95 -5.96 2.94
N LEU A 71 6.21 -6.20 2.58
CA LEU A 71 7.39 -5.97 3.41
C LEU A 71 7.99 -4.58 3.12
N PHE A 72 8.22 -3.82 4.18
CA PHE A 72 8.81 -2.48 4.13
C PHE A 72 10.13 -2.47 4.88
N TYR A 73 11.07 -1.64 4.42
CA TYR A 73 12.12 -1.13 5.29
C TYR A 73 11.68 0.23 5.84
N LYS A 74 11.76 0.43 7.15
CA LYS A 74 11.27 1.55 7.94
C LYS A 74 12.39 2.03 8.84
N ARG A 75 12.83 3.27 8.68
CA ARG A 75 13.76 3.91 9.60
C ARG A 75 13.04 5.00 10.38
N GLY A 76 12.99 4.87 11.70
CA GLY A 76 12.52 5.94 12.59
C GLY A 76 13.59 7.01 12.77
N PHE A 77 13.23 8.27 12.59
CA PHE A 77 14.10 9.40 12.97
C PHE A 77 13.83 9.83 14.41
N ASN A 78 12.55 9.79 14.81
CA ASN A 78 12.08 10.00 16.18
C ASN A 78 10.72 9.31 16.37
N ARG A 79 10.05 9.54 17.50
CA ARG A 79 8.75 8.91 17.82
C ARG A 79 7.65 9.22 16.81
N ASN A 80 7.73 10.35 16.11
CA ASN A 80 6.68 10.84 15.23
C ASN A 80 7.05 10.74 13.76
N TRP A 81 8.35 10.78 13.43
CA TRP A 81 8.84 10.82 12.06
C TRP A 81 9.52 9.51 11.67
N SER A 82 9.10 8.94 10.54
CA SER A 82 9.76 7.80 9.94
C SER A 82 9.82 7.88 8.42
N PHE A 83 10.86 7.27 7.86
CA PHE A 83 10.95 6.97 6.44
C PHE A 83 10.63 5.49 6.21
N ARG A 84 9.87 5.17 5.16
CA ARG A 84 9.68 3.78 4.71
C ARG A 84 9.97 3.65 3.23
N THR A 85 10.39 2.48 2.82
CA THR A 85 10.50 2.10 1.41
C THR A 85 10.03 0.68 1.20
N ARG A 86 9.48 0.42 0.01
CA ARG A 86 9.00 -0.87 -0.44
C ARG A 86 9.27 -1.01 -1.93
N LEU A 87 9.68 -2.21 -2.34
CA LEU A 87 9.63 -2.63 -3.73
C LEU A 87 8.37 -3.48 -3.92
N ASN A 88 7.49 -3.10 -4.83
CA ASN A 88 6.40 -3.96 -5.29
C ASN A 88 6.73 -4.47 -6.67
N ILE A 89 6.56 -5.77 -6.83
CA ILE A 89 6.60 -6.42 -8.11
C ILE A 89 5.22 -7.02 -8.28
N ASP A 90 4.39 -6.35 -9.07
CA ASP A 90 3.04 -6.78 -9.38
C ASP A 90 3.10 -7.50 -10.74
N SER A 91 3.22 -8.83 -10.69
CA SER A 91 2.97 -9.66 -11.87
C SER A 91 1.46 -9.79 -12.01
N THR A 92 0.88 -8.94 -12.85
CA THR A 92 -0.50 -9.11 -13.29
C THR A 92 -0.44 -10.04 -14.49
N GLU A 93 -0.41 -11.35 -14.26
CA GLU A 93 -0.83 -12.24 -15.34
C GLU A 93 -2.32 -11.93 -15.55
N ASP A 94 -2.68 -11.24 -16.64
CA ASP A 94 -4.08 -11.09 -17.08
C ASP A 94 -4.70 -12.45 -17.52
N ASN A 95 -4.04 -13.55 -17.17
CA ASN A 95 -4.62 -14.87 -17.15
C ASN A 95 -5.43 -15.01 -15.87
N PRO A 96 -6.77 -15.07 -15.96
CA PRO A 96 -7.59 -15.32 -14.79
C PRO A 96 -7.17 -16.68 -14.20
N LEU A 97 -7.06 -16.71 -12.87
CA LEU A 97 -6.78 -17.95 -12.11
C LEU A 97 -7.76 -19.09 -12.41
N TYR A 98 -8.92 -18.75 -12.97
CA TYR A 98 -9.96 -19.66 -13.43
C TYR A 98 -10.28 -19.37 -14.90
N ILE A 99 -10.67 -20.39 -15.66
CA ILE A 99 -11.07 -20.25 -17.07
C ILE A 99 -12.28 -19.30 -17.14
N THR A 100 -12.13 -18.16 -17.82
CA THR A 100 -13.24 -17.25 -18.14
C THR A 100 -13.74 -17.51 -19.56
N GLU A 101 -14.98 -17.07 -19.84
CA GLU A 101 -15.57 -17.14 -21.18
C GLU A 101 -14.98 -16.10 -22.15
N GLU A 102 -14.18 -15.14 -21.65
CA GLU A 102 -13.48 -14.15 -22.48
C GLU A 102 -12.40 -14.83 -23.33
N LYS A 103 -12.42 -14.55 -24.63
CA LYS A 103 -11.40 -15.01 -25.56
C LYS A 103 -10.09 -14.31 -25.25
N GLU A 104 -8.98 -15.02 -25.41
CA GLU A 104 -7.63 -14.50 -25.14
C GLU A 104 -7.29 -13.24 -25.96
N GLU A 105 -7.88 -13.10 -27.15
CA GLU A 105 -7.74 -11.96 -28.06
C GLU A 105 -8.47 -10.69 -27.58
N GLU A 106 -9.47 -10.85 -26.71
CA GLU A 106 -10.26 -9.75 -26.15
C GLU A 106 -9.61 -9.20 -24.86
N ARG A 107 -8.59 -9.88 -24.32
CA ARG A 107 -7.92 -9.49 -23.08
C ARG A 107 -6.87 -8.43 -23.34
N VAL A 108 -6.97 -7.30 -22.64
CA VAL A 108 -5.92 -6.29 -22.63
C VAL A 108 -4.75 -6.83 -21.80
N ARG A 109 -3.65 -7.20 -22.47
CA ARG A 109 -2.41 -7.61 -21.79
C ARG A 109 -1.70 -6.37 -21.26
N ARG A 110 -1.60 -6.25 -19.94
CA ARG A 110 -0.81 -5.24 -19.25
C ARG A 110 0.62 -5.75 -19.15
N ASP A 111 1.58 -4.86 -19.38
CA ASP A 111 2.97 -5.17 -19.10
C ASP A 111 3.16 -5.35 -17.59
N GLU A 112 4.06 -6.26 -17.22
CA GLU A 112 4.43 -6.47 -15.81
C GLU A 112 4.82 -5.12 -15.18
N THR A 113 4.19 -4.77 -14.07
CA THR A 113 4.47 -3.52 -13.38
C THR A 113 5.37 -3.80 -12.18
N SER A 114 6.54 -3.17 -12.15
CA SER A 114 7.42 -3.17 -11.00
C SER A 114 7.59 -1.75 -10.53
N GLU A 115 7.23 -1.46 -9.29
CA GLU A 115 7.24 -0.10 -8.74
C GLU A 115 8.07 -0.02 -7.46
N TRP A 116 8.96 0.95 -7.41
CA TRP A 116 9.62 1.36 -6.19
C TRP A 116 8.81 2.44 -5.49
N ASP A 117 8.44 2.18 -4.24
CA ASP A 117 7.74 3.12 -3.39
C ASP A 117 8.63 3.63 -2.25
N SER A 118 8.56 4.93 -2.01
CA SER A 118 9.13 5.60 -0.85
C SER A 118 8.09 6.43 -0.14
N TYR A 119 8.14 6.42 1.18
CA TYR A 119 7.18 7.08 2.06
C TYR A 119 7.91 7.90 3.10
N PHE A 120 7.49 9.14 3.25
CA PHE A 120 7.84 9.96 4.39
C PHE A 120 6.60 10.18 5.24
N GLU A 121 6.71 9.86 6.52
CA GLU A 121 5.55 9.74 7.40
C GLU A 121 5.74 10.53 8.69
N TYR A 122 4.67 11.23 9.06
CA TYR A 122 4.49 11.86 10.35
C TYR A 122 3.28 11.26 11.06
N LEU A 123 3.46 10.82 12.30
CA LEU A 123 2.42 10.27 13.16
C LEU A 123 2.41 11.00 14.51
N THR A 124 1.25 11.45 14.93
CA THR A 124 1.04 12.04 16.26
C THR A 124 0.68 10.97 17.30
N GLU A 125 0.83 11.28 18.59
CA GLU A 125 0.44 10.38 19.67
C GLU A 125 -1.05 9.99 19.65
N ARG A 126 -1.91 10.88 19.13
CA ARG A 126 -3.36 10.62 18.95
C ARG A 126 -3.67 9.82 17.68
N GLY A 127 -2.65 9.40 16.93
CA GLY A 127 -2.80 8.63 15.71
C GLY A 127 -3.12 9.44 14.46
N HIS A 128 -3.27 10.77 14.52
CA HIS A 128 -3.32 11.58 13.29
C HIS A 128 -2.03 11.37 12.52
N TYR A 129 -2.11 11.23 11.19
CA TYR A 129 -0.92 11.13 10.37
C TYR A 129 -1.00 11.97 9.11
N PHE A 130 0.20 12.28 8.62
CA PHE A 130 0.43 12.75 7.26
C PHE A 130 1.48 11.86 6.61
N ARG A 131 1.27 11.51 5.34
CA ARG A 131 2.19 10.69 4.56
C ARG A 131 2.37 11.32 3.19
N PHE A 132 3.62 11.50 2.81
CA PHE A 132 4.02 11.76 1.44
C PHE A 132 4.56 10.46 0.86
N GLN A 133 4.04 10.03 -0.28
CA GLN A 133 4.52 8.87 -1.03
C GLN A 133 5.06 9.32 -2.38
N PHE A 134 6.18 8.76 -2.78
CA PHE A 134 6.72 8.79 -4.13
C PHE A 134 6.80 7.37 -4.66
N SER A 135 6.35 7.17 -5.90
CA SER A 135 6.39 5.91 -6.63
C SER A 135 7.08 6.12 -7.96
N GLN A 136 7.97 5.19 -8.33
CA GLN A 136 8.62 5.15 -9.63
C GLN A 136 8.40 3.77 -10.25
N ASP A 137 7.80 3.75 -11.44
CA ASP A 137 7.76 2.53 -12.24
C ASP A 137 9.14 2.22 -12.82
N LEU A 138 9.49 0.94 -12.80
CA LEU A 138 10.80 0.41 -13.17
C LEU A 138 10.76 -0.41 -14.47
N GLN A 139 9.58 -0.60 -15.07
CA GLN A 139 9.41 -1.56 -16.16
C GLN A 139 8.39 -1.09 -17.22
N ALA A 140 7.12 -0.91 -16.87
CA ALA A 140 6.05 -0.78 -17.85
C ALA A 140 6.03 0.58 -18.58
N HIS A 141 6.25 1.68 -17.87
CA HIS A 141 6.09 3.03 -18.43
C HIS A 141 7.15 4.03 -17.95
N ASN A 142 8.05 3.65 -17.03
CA ASN A 142 9.12 4.50 -16.46
C ASN A 142 8.63 5.84 -15.86
N GLY A 143 7.34 5.93 -15.56
CA GLY A 143 6.70 7.13 -15.03
C GLY A 143 6.79 7.20 -13.52
N SER A 144 6.73 8.41 -13.00
CA SER A 144 6.65 8.71 -11.57
C SER A 144 5.25 9.12 -11.13
N TYR A 145 4.96 8.90 -9.86
CA TYR A 145 3.71 9.26 -9.20
C TYR A 145 3.97 9.70 -7.76
N ILE A 146 3.20 10.67 -7.28
CA ILE A 146 3.21 11.12 -5.89
C ILE A 146 1.81 11.03 -5.28
N GLU A 147 1.73 10.67 -4.00
CA GLU A 147 0.49 10.67 -3.22
C GLU A 147 0.69 11.42 -1.90
N LEU A 148 -0.23 12.33 -1.60
CA LEU A 148 -0.38 12.96 -0.29
C LEU A 148 -1.54 12.31 0.43
N ARG A 149 -1.32 11.77 1.63
CA ARG A 149 -2.37 11.16 2.45
C ARG A 149 -2.42 11.75 3.85
N GLY A 150 -3.62 12.10 4.29
CA GLY A 150 -3.91 12.55 5.65
C GLY A 150 -4.92 11.64 6.35
N ARG A 151 -4.74 11.45 7.65
CA ARG A 151 -5.69 10.74 8.54
C ARG A 151 -5.97 11.54 9.79
N ILE A 152 -7.24 11.60 10.16
CA ILE A 152 -7.70 12.22 11.41
C ILE A 152 -8.41 11.17 12.26
N ALA A 153 -7.80 10.79 13.38
CA ALA A 153 -8.44 9.96 14.41
C ALA A 153 -9.64 10.71 15.01
N LEU A 154 -10.78 10.01 15.13
CA LEU A 154 -12.02 10.58 15.67
C LEU A 154 -12.19 10.27 17.16
N ALA A 155 -11.83 9.05 17.59
CA ALA A 155 -11.98 8.60 18.97
C ALA A 155 -11.01 7.47 19.31
N ASP A 156 -10.67 7.35 20.59
CA ASP A 156 -9.83 6.28 21.15
C ASP A 156 -10.66 5.39 22.08
N TYR A 157 -10.94 4.16 21.64
CA TYR A 157 -11.61 3.18 22.49
C TYR A 157 -10.57 2.35 23.24
N LEU A 158 -10.34 2.68 24.51
CA LEU A 158 -9.37 2.02 25.38
C LEU A 158 -10.01 0.87 26.16
N LYS A 159 -9.25 -0.22 26.36
CA LYS A 159 -9.59 -1.21 27.40
C LYS A 159 -9.12 -0.66 28.75
N LYS A 160 -9.91 -0.87 29.81
CA LYS A 160 -9.55 -0.48 31.18
C LYS A 160 -8.13 -0.95 31.54
N GLY A 161 -7.26 -0.03 31.94
CA GLY A 161 -5.88 -0.31 32.32
C GLY A 161 -4.86 -0.38 31.17
N GLN A 162 -5.21 0.02 29.94
CA GLN A 162 -4.27 0.06 28.81
C GLN A 162 -4.06 1.48 28.29
N ALA A 163 -2.80 1.80 27.96
CA ALA A 163 -2.39 3.09 27.42
C ALA A 163 -2.63 3.24 25.90
N GLN A 164 -2.79 2.12 25.18
CA GLN A 164 -3.02 2.12 23.73
C GLN A 164 -4.46 1.77 23.37
N PRO A 165 -5.09 2.47 22.40
CA PRO A 165 -6.45 2.20 21.97
C PRO A 165 -6.59 0.78 21.42
N LEU A 166 -7.71 0.14 21.73
CA LEU A 166 -8.13 -1.13 21.17
C LEU A 166 -8.66 -0.92 19.75
N ILE A 167 -9.46 0.13 19.56
CA ILE A 167 -10.08 0.50 18.29
C ILE A 167 -9.98 2.02 18.16
N GLN A 168 -9.59 2.50 16.98
CA GLN A 168 -9.51 3.93 16.69
C GLN A 168 -10.16 4.22 15.31
N PRO A 169 -11.45 4.60 15.28
CA PRO A 169 -12.08 5.09 14.05
C PRO A 169 -11.42 6.40 13.60
N ALA A 170 -11.33 6.58 12.29
CA ALA A 170 -10.75 7.75 11.66
C ALA A 170 -11.42 8.04 10.32
N VAL A 171 -11.22 9.27 9.85
CA VAL A 171 -11.40 9.63 8.44
C VAL A 171 -10.03 9.80 7.78
N PHE A 172 -9.98 9.57 6.48
CA PHE A 172 -8.78 9.82 5.69
C PHE A 172 -9.13 10.43 4.34
N ALA A 173 -8.13 11.08 3.74
CA ALA A 173 -8.16 11.53 2.36
C ALA A 173 -6.76 11.39 1.75
N ALA A 174 -6.69 11.12 0.45
CA ALA A 174 -5.47 11.15 -0.32
C ALA A 174 -5.68 11.79 -1.70
N LEU A 175 -4.63 12.44 -2.20
CA LEU A 175 -4.58 13.08 -3.51
C LEU A 175 -3.34 12.61 -4.26
N GLY A 176 -3.54 12.23 -5.52
CA GLY A 176 -2.51 11.69 -6.41
C GLY A 176 -2.15 12.63 -7.55
N ALA A 177 -0.87 12.68 -7.93
CA ALA A 177 -0.39 13.31 -9.14
C ALA A 177 0.66 12.45 -9.83
N GLY A 178 0.60 12.38 -11.17
CA GLY A 178 1.52 11.61 -11.99
C GLY A 178 2.31 12.46 -12.99
N SER A 179 3.45 11.93 -13.39
CA SER A 179 4.15 12.33 -14.63
C SER A 179 3.29 12.04 -15.86
N LYS A 180 3.68 12.58 -17.01
CA LYS A 180 2.96 12.36 -18.28
C LYS A 180 2.93 10.87 -18.62
N GLU A 181 4.07 10.20 -18.55
CA GLU A 181 4.22 8.78 -18.90
C GLU A 181 3.35 7.89 -18.00
N HIS A 182 3.32 8.21 -16.70
CA HIS A 182 2.43 7.53 -15.75
C HIS A 182 0.95 7.78 -16.09
N ASN A 183 0.60 9.04 -16.38
CA ASN A 183 -0.79 9.40 -16.63
C ASN A 183 -1.32 8.86 -17.95
N GLU A 184 -0.47 8.78 -18.97
CA GLU A 184 -0.79 8.19 -20.26
C GLU A 184 -1.03 6.69 -20.10
N TYR A 185 -0.19 5.98 -19.35
CA TYR A 185 -0.34 4.54 -19.11
C TYR A 185 -1.58 4.19 -18.27
N PHE A 186 -1.79 4.88 -17.13
CA PHE A 186 -2.89 4.56 -16.22
C PHE A 186 -4.23 5.16 -16.66
N TYR A 187 -4.24 6.42 -17.13
CA TYR A 187 -5.46 7.21 -17.34
C TYR A 187 -5.69 7.60 -18.81
N GLY A 188 -4.74 7.34 -19.71
CA GLY A 188 -4.79 7.76 -21.12
C GLY A 188 -4.68 9.28 -21.33
N SER A 189 -4.13 10.00 -20.36
CA SER A 189 -3.95 11.46 -20.41
C SER A 189 -2.56 11.81 -20.91
N ASP A 190 -2.48 12.71 -21.90
CA ASP A 190 -1.20 13.19 -22.46
C ASP A 190 -0.52 14.26 -21.59
N SER A 191 -0.94 14.40 -20.32
CA SER A 191 -0.51 15.48 -19.44
C SER A 191 -0.07 14.98 -18.05
N ALA A 192 0.93 15.66 -17.48
CA ALA A 192 1.31 15.47 -16.08
C ALA A 192 0.38 16.28 -15.15
N GLY A 193 0.16 15.79 -13.93
CA GLY A 193 -0.61 16.51 -12.92
C GLY A 193 -1.50 15.63 -12.06
N LEU A 194 -2.41 16.29 -11.33
CA LEU A 194 -3.39 15.64 -10.47
C LEU A 194 -4.29 14.70 -11.28
N ASN A 195 -4.49 13.49 -10.76
CA ASN A 195 -5.21 12.44 -11.50
C ASN A 195 -6.26 11.72 -10.66
N ASN A 196 -6.10 11.61 -9.34
CA ASN A 196 -7.06 10.92 -8.51
C ASN A 196 -7.19 11.50 -7.10
N ILE A 197 -8.34 11.21 -6.49
CA ILE A 197 -8.62 11.44 -5.09
C ILE A 197 -9.19 10.17 -4.48
N GLU A 198 -8.85 9.90 -3.22
CA GLU A 198 -9.54 8.91 -2.40
C GLU A 198 -9.86 9.49 -1.02
N TYR A 199 -10.98 9.07 -0.44
CA TYR A 199 -11.36 9.47 0.90
C TYR A 199 -12.32 8.46 1.52
N GLY A 200 -12.45 8.49 2.83
CA GLY A 200 -13.45 7.68 3.51
C GLY A 200 -13.14 7.45 4.97
N PHE A 201 -13.60 6.29 5.44
CA PHE A 201 -13.56 5.91 6.84
C PHE A 201 -12.64 4.71 7.03
N LEU A 202 -11.93 4.70 8.14
CA LEU A 202 -11.11 3.55 8.53
C LEU A 202 -11.24 3.28 10.02
N ILE A 203 -11.00 2.03 10.39
CA ILE A 203 -10.91 1.58 11.77
C ILE A 203 -9.57 0.88 11.94
N THR A 204 -8.72 1.37 12.85
CA THR A 204 -7.46 0.72 13.19
C THR A 204 -7.59 -0.03 14.51
N SER A 205 -7.00 -1.22 14.59
CA SER A 205 -6.72 -1.95 15.82
C SER A 205 -5.20 -2.00 16.04
N PRO A 206 -4.60 -0.96 16.65
CA PRO A 206 -3.15 -0.72 16.64
C PRO A 206 -2.29 -1.82 17.28
N LYS A 207 -2.90 -2.69 18.10
CA LYS A 207 -2.20 -3.79 18.79
C LYS A 207 -1.74 -4.92 17.89
N VAL A 208 -2.29 -4.98 16.68
CA VAL A 208 -2.08 -6.08 15.75
C VAL A 208 -1.50 -5.55 14.44
N ILE A 209 -1.92 -4.35 14.03
CA ILE A 209 -1.65 -3.82 12.71
C ILE A 209 -1.25 -2.35 12.81
N ASP A 210 -0.38 -1.92 11.90
CA ASP A 210 0.03 -0.53 11.74
C ASP A 210 -1.18 0.39 11.40
N VAL A 211 -1.20 1.60 11.94
CA VAL A 211 -2.21 2.65 11.67
C VAL A 211 -2.35 2.97 10.18
N PHE A 212 -1.31 2.75 9.38
CA PHE A 212 -1.35 2.94 7.92
C PHE A 212 -2.00 1.77 7.15
N TRP A 213 -2.22 0.62 7.80
CA TRP A 213 -2.93 -0.55 7.27
C TRP A 213 -4.11 -0.86 8.19
N PRO A 214 -5.25 -0.17 8.02
CA PRO A 214 -6.35 -0.30 8.96
C PRO A 214 -6.98 -1.69 8.92
N THR A 215 -7.61 -2.06 10.03
CA THR A 215 -8.40 -3.30 10.17
C THR A 215 -9.63 -3.27 9.27
N LEU A 216 -10.26 -2.10 9.12
CA LEU A 216 -11.36 -1.89 8.19
C LEU A 216 -11.14 -0.58 7.44
N LYS A 217 -11.43 -0.56 6.14
CA LYS A 217 -11.38 0.64 5.30
C LYS A 217 -12.61 0.66 4.40
N ILE A 218 -13.35 1.76 4.41
CA ILE A 218 -14.37 2.07 3.42
C ILE A 218 -13.85 3.27 2.64
N THR A 219 -13.66 3.09 1.34
CA THR A 219 -13.04 4.09 0.48
C THR A 219 -13.97 4.46 -0.65
N ARG A 220 -14.14 5.76 -0.86
CA ARG A 220 -14.60 6.35 -2.11
C ARG A 220 -13.37 6.84 -2.86
N PHE A 221 -13.27 6.52 -4.15
CA PHE A 221 -12.18 6.98 -5.00
C PHE A 221 -12.71 7.46 -6.36
N GLU A 222 -12.00 8.42 -6.96
CA GLU A 222 -12.42 9.08 -8.19
C GLU A 222 -11.20 9.53 -9.01
N ILE A 223 -11.32 9.48 -10.33
CA ILE A 223 -10.38 10.10 -11.27
C ILE A 223 -10.76 11.57 -11.48
N LEU A 224 -9.78 12.46 -11.30
CA LEU A 224 -9.89 13.92 -11.44
C LEU A 224 -9.54 14.34 -12.86
N GLY A 225 -10.23 15.35 -13.42
CA GLY A 225 -9.93 15.92 -14.74
C GLY A 225 -10.53 15.13 -15.90
N GLU A 226 -11.06 15.85 -16.91
CA GLU A 226 -11.69 15.23 -18.08
C GLU A 226 -10.67 14.52 -18.98
N ASP A 227 -9.47 15.07 -19.12
CA ASP A 227 -8.39 14.47 -19.90
C ASP A 227 -7.92 13.12 -19.33
N ASN A 228 -8.01 12.93 -18.01
CA ASN A 228 -7.69 11.67 -17.33
C ASN A 228 -8.82 10.64 -17.43
N ARG A 229 -9.95 10.99 -18.06
CA ARG A 229 -11.10 10.09 -18.27
C ARG A 229 -11.17 9.58 -19.71
N ALA A 230 -10.17 9.86 -20.53
CA ALA A 230 -10.14 9.49 -21.95
C ALA A 230 -9.42 8.15 -22.25
N GLY A 231 -8.73 7.54 -21.26
CA GLY A 231 -8.00 6.29 -21.45
C GLY A 231 -8.90 5.06 -21.67
N ASN A 232 -8.54 4.25 -22.67
CA ASN A 232 -9.25 3.02 -23.06
C ASN A 232 -9.26 1.93 -21.97
N LEU A 233 -8.37 2.01 -20.98
CA LEU A 233 -8.24 1.06 -19.87
C LEU A 233 -9.15 1.37 -18.67
N VAL A 234 -9.82 2.53 -18.66
CA VAL A 234 -10.65 2.96 -17.52
C VAL A 234 -12.09 2.48 -17.73
N GLN A 235 -12.39 1.25 -17.31
CA GLN A 235 -13.75 0.69 -17.37
C GLN A 235 -14.72 1.45 -16.46
N GLU A 236 -14.30 1.80 -15.24
CA GLU A 236 -15.08 2.60 -14.29
C GLU A 236 -14.20 3.70 -13.66
N LYS A 237 -14.72 4.93 -13.62
CA LYS A 237 -13.95 6.17 -13.35
C LYS A 237 -14.00 6.62 -11.89
N ASP A 238 -14.78 5.90 -11.09
CA ASP A 238 -15.06 6.20 -9.71
C ASP A 238 -15.72 4.98 -9.03
N GLY A 239 -15.49 4.76 -7.75
CA GLY A 239 -16.03 3.56 -7.09
C GLY A 239 -16.01 3.60 -5.57
N PHE A 240 -16.59 2.56 -4.97
CA PHE A 240 -16.53 2.30 -3.54
C PHE A 240 -15.84 0.96 -3.28
N SER A 241 -14.84 0.98 -2.40
CA SER A 241 -14.13 -0.23 -1.96
C SER A 241 -14.30 -0.44 -0.47
N PHE A 242 -14.56 -1.69 -0.10
CA PHE A 242 -14.53 -2.17 1.27
C PHE A 242 -13.33 -3.10 1.44
N GLU A 243 -12.49 -2.82 2.44
CA GLU A 243 -11.37 -3.66 2.83
C GLU A 243 -11.48 -4.05 4.30
N ALA A 244 -11.21 -5.32 4.61
CA ALA A 244 -11.10 -5.83 5.96
C ALA A 244 -9.81 -6.65 6.13
N LEU A 245 -9.02 -6.31 7.13
CA LEU A 245 -7.76 -6.97 7.46
C LEU A 245 -7.87 -7.60 8.84
N MET A 246 -7.78 -8.93 8.88
CA MET A 246 -7.71 -9.70 10.11
C MET A 246 -6.33 -10.33 10.19
N ALA A 247 -5.56 -10.01 11.23
CA ALA A 247 -4.26 -10.60 11.49
C ALA A 247 -4.14 -10.98 12.96
N PHE A 248 -3.21 -11.87 13.27
CA PHE A 248 -2.87 -12.24 14.64
C PHE A 248 -1.38 -12.56 14.71
N ARG A 249 -0.76 -12.13 15.81
CA ARG A 249 0.58 -12.55 16.16
C ARG A 249 0.51 -13.99 16.66
N VAL A 250 1.30 -14.86 16.07
CA VAL A 250 1.36 -16.28 16.40
C VAL A 250 2.40 -16.50 17.50
N TRP A 251 3.62 -15.96 17.34
CA TRP A 251 4.75 -16.02 18.28
C TRP A 251 5.54 -14.71 18.22
#